data_AF-A0A8D0EGR9-F1
#
_entry.id   AF-A0A8D0EGR9-F1
#
_cell.length_a   1.000
_cell.length_b   1.000
_cell.length_c   1.000
_cell.angle_alpha   90.00
_cell.angle_beta   90.00
_cell.angle_gamma   90.00
#
_symmetry.space_group_name_H-M   'P 1'
#
loop_
_entity.id
_entity.type
_entity.pdbx_description
1 polymer ?
#
loop_
_entity_poly.entity_id
_entity_poly.type
_entity_poly.pdbx_seq_one_letter_code
_entity_poly.pdbx_strand_id
1 'polypeptide(L)'
;MEKENKKTREKAKKERNELVRQLVAFIRKRDKRVQAHRKLVEEQNAEKTRKAEEFRRQQKLKQAKLAEQYKEQSWITMSDLERELQEMEAQYEKEFGDGSDDEDELEEQETKDKLHDETEEAEFLDGLYCPACDKLLKAKKM
;
A
#
# COMPACT_ATOMS: atom_id res chain seq x y z
N MET A 1 35.51 -45.26 -11.46
CA MET A 1 36.78 -44.87 -10.79
C MET A 1 36.88 -43.38 -10.45
N GLU A 2 37.28 -42.45 -11.33
CA GLU A 2 37.54 -41.05 -10.91
C GLU A 2 36.34 -40.32 -10.29
N LYS A 3 35.13 -40.51 -10.86
CA LYS A 3 33.89 -39.94 -10.33
C LYS A 3 33.51 -40.51 -8.96
N GLU A 4 33.81 -41.77 -8.70
CA GLU A 4 33.54 -42.41 -7.40
C GLU A 4 34.54 -41.95 -6.35
N ASN A 5 35.81 -41.83 -6.71
CA ASN A 5 36.86 -41.25 -5.84
C ASN A 5 36.55 -39.79 -5.49
N LYS A 6 35.99 -39.01 -6.42
CA LYS A 6 35.53 -37.65 -6.12
C LYS A 6 34.39 -37.67 -5.11
N LYS A 7 33.39 -38.55 -5.27
CA LYS A 7 32.27 -38.69 -4.33
C LYS A 7 32.73 -39.10 -2.93
N THR A 8 33.65 -40.06 -2.81
CA THR A 8 34.18 -40.48 -1.51
C THR A 8 34.93 -39.36 -0.80
N ARG A 9 35.75 -38.58 -1.53
CA ARG A 9 36.45 -37.40 -0.99
C ARG A 9 35.47 -36.32 -0.52
N GLU A 10 34.45 -36.02 -1.31
CA GLU A 10 33.43 -35.03 -0.92
C GLU A 10 32.61 -35.49 0.29
N LYS A 11 32.27 -36.79 0.37
CA LYS A 11 31.59 -37.36 1.53
C LYS A 11 32.45 -37.26 2.80
N ALA A 12 33.72 -37.64 2.72
CA ALA A 12 34.65 -37.54 3.85
C ALA A 12 34.86 -36.08 4.31
N LYS A 13 34.91 -35.11 3.39
CA LYS A 13 34.94 -33.69 3.73
C LYS A 13 33.69 -33.23 4.48
N LYS A 14 32.50 -33.66 4.03
CA LYS A 14 31.22 -33.34 4.69
C LYS A 14 31.17 -33.95 6.09
N GLU A 15 31.54 -35.22 6.23
CA GLU A 15 31.58 -35.92 7.52
C GLU A 15 32.53 -35.23 8.50
N ARG A 16 33.75 -34.87 8.06
CA ARG A 16 34.68 -34.08 8.88
C ARG A 16 34.06 -32.77 9.35
N ASN A 17 33.46 -32.00 8.44
CA ASN A 17 32.85 -30.72 8.78
C ASN A 17 31.70 -30.89 9.78
N GLU A 18 30.91 -31.95 9.65
CA GLU A 18 29.83 -32.24 10.57
C GLU A 18 30.36 -32.65 11.96
N LEU A 19 31.40 -33.47 12.03
CA LEU A 19 32.09 -33.78 13.29
C LEU A 19 32.66 -32.53 13.96
N VAL A 20 33.23 -31.60 13.18
CA VAL A 20 33.70 -30.31 13.70
C VAL A 20 32.54 -29.49 14.27
N ARG A 21 31.38 -29.43 13.59
CA ARG A 21 30.19 -28.75 14.12
C ARG A 21 29.70 -29.37 15.41
N GLN A 22 29.65 -30.70 15.48
CA GLN A 22 29.26 -31.45 16.67
C GLN A 22 30.22 -31.15 17.83
N LEU A 23 31.54 -31.14 17.57
CA LEU A 23 32.55 -30.78 18.57
C LEU A 23 32.36 -29.35 19.08
N VAL A 24 32.17 -28.38 18.18
CA VAL A 24 31.92 -26.99 18.56
C VAL A 24 30.62 -26.86 19.37
N ALA A 25 29.56 -27.56 18.98
CA ALA A 25 28.31 -27.59 19.72
C ALA A 25 28.49 -28.18 21.12
N PHE A 26 29.26 -29.26 21.25
CA PHE A 26 29.61 -29.86 22.54
C PHE A 26 30.38 -28.88 23.44
N ILE A 27 31.40 -28.22 22.90
CA ILE A 27 32.19 -27.21 23.64
C ILE A 27 31.30 -26.05 24.06
N ARG A 28 30.47 -25.50 23.15
CA ARG A 28 29.53 -24.42 23.46
C ARG A 28 28.50 -24.80 24.53
N LYS A 29 28.03 -26.06 24.54
CA LYS A 29 27.15 -26.58 25.59
C LYS A 29 27.85 -26.65 26.95
N ARG A 30 29.17 -26.86 26.99
CA ARG A 30 29.93 -27.04 28.24
C ARG A 30 30.60 -25.77 28.76
N ASP A 31 30.89 -24.80 27.89
CA ASP A 31 31.51 -23.53 28.26
C ASP A 31 30.53 -22.66 29.09
N LYS A 32 30.88 -22.42 30.34
CA LYS A 32 30.09 -21.63 31.30
C LYS A 32 29.87 -20.19 30.84
N ARG A 33 30.83 -19.59 30.14
CA ARG A 33 30.73 -18.20 29.64
C ARG A 33 29.69 -18.11 28.53
N VAL A 34 29.67 -19.09 27.63
CA VAL A 34 28.67 -19.18 26.55
C VAL A 34 27.28 -19.41 27.12
N GLN A 35 27.15 -20.25 28.15
CA GLN A 35 25.88 -20.43 28.86
C GLN A 35 25.39 -19.14 29.53
N ALA A 36 26.28 -18.43 30.23
CA ALA A 36 25.93 -17.16 30.88
C ALA A 36 25.47 -16.11 29.87
N HIS A 37 26.21 -15.95 28.77
CA HIS A 37 25.83 -15.05 27.69
C HIS A 37 24.51 -15.46 27.03
N ARG A 38 24.29 -16.77 26.81
CA ARG A 38 23.04 -17.28 26.26
C ARG A 38 21.84 -16.91 27.13
N LYS A 39 21.96 -17.08 28.46
CA LYS A 39 20.92 -16.70 29.42
C LYS A 39 20.64 -15.20 29.39
N LEU A 40 21.69 -14.37 29.40
CA LEU A 40 21.55 -12.92 29.32
C LEU A 40 20.83 -12.47 28.03
N VAL A 41 21.18 -13.05 26.89
CA VAL A 41 20.51 -12.75 25.62
C VAL A 41 19.04 -13.22 25.63
N GLU A 42 18.77 -14.38 26.21
CA GLU A 42 17.41 -14.90 26.36
C GLU A 42 16.55 -13.98 27.24
N GLU A 43 17.08 -13.51 28.37
CA GLU A 43 16.43 -12.54 29.26
C GLU A 43 16.17 -11.20 28.55
N GLN A 44 17.16 -10.66 27.83
CA GLN A 44 16.99 -9.43 27.05
C GLN A 44 15.95 -9.58 25.94
N ASN A 45 15.91 -10.73 25.28
CA ASN A 45 14.92 -11.01 24.25
C ASN A 45 13.52 -11.12 24.87
N ALA A 46 13.38 -11.80 26.01
CA ALA A 46 12.11 -11.89 26.74
C ALA A 46 11.64 -10.51 27.23
N GLU A 47 12.54 -9.64 27.68
CA GLU A 47 12.19 -8.27 28.06
C GLU A 47 11.72 -7.45 26.86
N LYS A 48 12.41 -7.57 25.72
CA LYS A 48 12.03 -6.91 24.47
C LYS A 48 10.67 -7.39 23.96
N THR A 49 10.38 -8.69 24.03
CA THR A 49 9.08 -9.22 23.60
C THR A 49 7.96 -8.72 24.50
N ARG A 50 8.15 -8.68 25.83
CA ARG A 50 7.15 -8.12 26.77
C ARG A 50 6.88 -6.65 26.51
N LYS A 51 7.93 -5.85 26.35
CA LYS A 51 7.80 -4.41 26.01
C LYS A 51 7.10 -4.20 24.67
N ALA A 52 7.40 -5.02 23.67
CA ALA A 52 6.74 -4.95 22.36
C ALA A 52 5.25 -5.29 22.45
N GLU A 53 4.87 -6.28 23.26
CA GLU A 53 3.48 -6.65 23.50
C GLU A 53 2.71 -5.53 24.24
N GLU A 54 3.31 -4.97 25.29
CA GLU A 54 2.76 -3.83 26.02
C GLU A 54 2.56 -2.62 25.10
N PHE A 55 3.56 -2.28 24.30
CA PHE A 55 3.48 -1.20 23.32
C PHE A 55 2.37 -1.45 22.30
N ARG A 56 2.26 -2.68 21.78
CA ARG A 56 1.19 -3.08 20.85
C ARG A 56 -0.19 -2.92 21.50
N ARG A 57 -0.33 -3.29 22.78
CA ARG A 57 -1.58 -3.12 23.53
C ARG A 57 -1.91 -1.64 23.73
N GLN A 58 -0.93 -0.82 24.11
CA GLN A 58 -1.11 0.61 24.26
C GLN A 58 -1.48 1.29 22.94
N GLN A 59 -0.86 0.89 21.83
CA GLN A 59 -1.17 1.42 20.50
C GLN A 59 -2.61 1.09 20.10
N LYS A 60 -3.07 -0.15 20.32
CA LYS A 60 -4.47 -0.53 20.09
C LYS A 60 -5.44 0.30 20.93
N LEU A 61 -5.14 0.50 22.22
CA LEU A 61 -5.97 1.34 23.10
C LEU A 61 -5.99 2.80 22.66
N LYS A 62 -4.85 3.35 22.23
CA LYS A 62 -4.77 4.71 21.70
C LYS A 62 -5.57 4.86 20.41
N GLN A 63 -5.49 3.89 19.51
CA GLN A 63 -6.26 3.89 18.27
C GLN A 63 -7.76 3.77 18.56
N ALA A 64 -8.17 2.91 19.48
CA ALA A 64 -9.57 2.79 19.90
C ALA A 64 -10.08 4.11 20.51
N LYS A 65 -9.32 4.74 21.42
CA LYS A 65 -9.67 6.05 21.97
C LYS A 65 -9.76 7.14 20.91
N LEU A 66 -8.86 7.13 19.93
CA LEU A 66 -8.90 8.10 18.84
C LEU A 66 -10.13 7.88 17.96
N ALA A 67 -10.52 6.63 17.70
CA ALA A 67 -11.75 6.30 16.98
C ALA A 67 -13.02 6.68 17.76
N GLU A 68 -13.03 6.51 19.09
CA GLU A 68 -14.14 6.98 19.95
C GLU A 68 -14.24 8.52 19.99
N GLN A 69 -13.09 9.21 20.02
CA GLN A 69 -13.02 10.68 19.99
C GLN A 69 -13.20 11.27 18.59
N TYR A 70 -13.10 10.44 17.55
CA TYR A 70 -13.37 10.84 16.18
C TYR A 70 -14.85 11.13 16.05
N LYS A 71 -15.20 12.38 16.31
CA LYS A 71 -16.49 12.95 16.00
C LYS A 71 -16.45 13.33 14.53
N GLU A 72 -17.26 12.65 13.71
CA GLU A 72 -17.42 12.98 12.30
C GLU A 72 -17.65 14.50 12.17
N GLN A 73 -16.78 15.15 11.40
CA GLN A 73 -16.88 16.59 11.16
C GLN A 73 -18.24 16.84 10.47
N SER A 74 -19.01 17.85 10.89
CA SER A 74 -20.43 18.03 10.51
C SER A 74 -20.72 18.26 9.02
N TRP A 75 -19.71 18.29 8.14
CA TRP A 75 -19.88 18.27 6.69
C TRP A 75 -19.86 16.85 6.10
N ILE A 76 -19.54 15.83 6.94
CA ILE A 76 -19.49 14.40 6.61
C ILE A 76 -20.79 13.70 7.05
N THR A 77 -21.72 14.38 7.73
CA THR A 77 -23.07 13.84 7.91
C THR A 77 -23.71 13.80 6.52
N MET A 78 -23.65 12.62 5.89
CA MET A 78 -24.12 12.38 4.52
C MET A 78 -25.52 12.95 4.27
N SER A 79 -26.36 13.01 5.31
CA SER A 79 -27.69 13.60 5.29
C SER A 79 -27.74 15.11 5.00
N ASP A 80 -26.77 15.90 5.48
CA ASP A 80 -26.75 17.35 5.22
C ASP A 80 -26.24 17.65 3.82
N LEU A 81 -25.24 16.88 3.37
CA LEU A 81 -24.73 16.95 2.01
C LEU A 81 -25.77 16.47 0.98
N GLU A 82 -26.50 15.40 1.28
CA GLU A 82 -27.57 14.86 0.44
C GLU A 82 -28.73 15.86 0.29
N ARG A 83 -29.06 16.58 1.37
CA ARG A 83 -30.06 17.66 1.34
C ARG A 83 -29.61 18.84 0.47
N GLU A 84 -28.36 19.28 0.60
CA GLU A 84 -27.79 20.35 -0.24
C GLU A 84 -27.73 19.92 -1.73
N LEU A 85 -27.44 18.63 -1.99
CA LEU A 85 -27.46 18.08 -3.34
C LEU A 85 -28.86 18.08 -3.96
N GLN A 86 -29.87 17.64 -3.21
CA GLN A 86 -31.28 17.66 -3.65
C GLN A 86 -31.77 19.09 -3.92
N GLU A 87 -31.35 20.06 -3.12
CA GLU A 87 -31.67 21.48 -3.34
C GLU A 87 -31.03 22.01 -4.65
N MET A 88 -29.78 21.63 -4.94
CA MET A 88 -29.14 21.95 -6.23
C MET A 88 -29.81 21.25 -7.42
N GLU A 89 -30.16 19.97 -7.30
CA GLU A 89 -30.85 19.22 -8.35
C GLU A 89 -32.20 19.85 -8.69
N ALA A 90 -33.00 20.21 -7.67
CA ALA A 90 -34.28 20.88 -7.88
C ALA A 90 -34.14 22.28 -8.49
N GLN A 91 -33.07 23.03 -8.14
CA GLN A 91 -32.76 24.30 -8.79
C GLN A 91 -32.36 24.11 -10.25
N TYR A 92 -31.53 23.10 -10.53
CA TYR A 92 -31.07 22.79 -11.87
C TYR A 92 -32.21 22.30 -12.77
N GLU A 93 -33.09 21.44 -12.26
CA GLU A 93 -34.32 21.02 -12.95
C GLU A 93 -35.24 22.21 -13.22
N LYS A 94 -35.29 23.19 -12.33
CA LYS A 94 -36.09 24.40 -12.55
C LYS A 94 -35.48 25.37 -13.58
N GLU A 95 -34.15 25.46 -13.65
CA GLU A 95 -33.43 26.37 -14.55
C GLU A 95 -33.15 25.76 -15.93
N PHE A 96 -33.01 24.43 -16.01
CA PHE A 96 -32.59 23.69 -17.20
C PHE A 96 -33.48 22.47 -17.54
N GLY A 97 -34.43 22.08 -16.69
CA GLY A 97 -35.35 20.96 -16.91
C GLY A 97 -36.55 21.32 -17.80
N ASP A 98 -36.27 21.88 -18.97
CA ASP A 98 -37.24 21.92 -20.08
C ASP A 98 -36.83 20.83 -21.08
N GLY A 99 -37.53 19.69 -21.02
CA GLY A 99 -37.18 18.51 -21.78
C GLY A 99 -38.25 17.42 -21.78
N SER A 100 -39.40 17.74 -22.38
CA SER A 100 -40.26 16.79 -23.12
C SER A 100 -40.83 15.59 -22.34
N ASP A 101 -42.04 15.75 -21.81
CA ASP A 101 -43.05 14.67 -21.69
C ASP A 101 -44.20 14.97 -22.66
N ASP A 102 -43.91 15.06 -23.95
CA ASP A 102 -44.92 15.07 -25.02
C ASP A 102 -44.30 14.34 -26.23
N GLU A 103 -44.41 13.01 -26.22
CA GLU A 103 -44.42 12.24 -27.45
C GLU A 103 -45.73 12.56 -28.19
N ASP A 104 -45.68 13.38 -29.25
CA ASP A 104 -46.55 13.19 -30.43
C ASP A 104 -46.14 14.10 -31.61
N GLU A 105 -45.83 13.42 -32.73
CA GLU A 105 -45.93 13.83 -34.15
C GLU A 105 -45.24 15.14 -34.63
N LEU A 106 -44.21 15.01 -35.50
CA LEU A 106 -44.26 15.38 -36.94
C LEU A 106 -42.86 15.58 -37.57
N GLU A 107 -42.56 14.66 -38.50
CA GLU A 107 -41.85 14.74 -39.80
C GLU A 107 -40.72 15.74 -40.13
N GLU A 108 -39.67 15.14 -40.72
CA GLU A 108 -38.85 15.54 -41.88
C GLU A 108 -38.13 16.91 -41.92
N GLN A 109 -36.79 16.89 -41.97
CA GLN A 109 -36.02 17.07 -43.22
C GLN A 109 -34.53 17.43 -42.92
N GLU A 110 -33.63 16.61 -43.47
CA GLU A 110 -32.24 16.80 -43.88
C GLU A 110 -31.49 18.12 -43.55
N THR A 111 -30.24 18.02 -43.06
CA THR A 111 -29.03 18.23 -43.90
C THR A 111 -27.71 18.07 -43.12
N LYS A 112 -26.95 17.03 -43.51
CA LYS A 112 -25.51 16.98 -43.81
C LYS A 112 -24.45 17.80 -43.03
N ASP A 113 -23.39 17.04 -42.71
CA ASP A 113 -21.96 17.36 -42.86
C ASP A 113 -21.24 18.14 -41.73
N LYS A 114 -20.54 17.43 -40.81
CA LYS A 114 -19.07 17.24 -40.86
C LYS A 114 -18.48 16.61 -39.59
N LEU A 115 -17.70 15.56 -39.84
CA LEU A 115 -16.67 14.96 -38.99
C LEU A 115 -15.53 15.95 -38.69
N HIS A 116 -15.12 16.09 -37.42
CA HIS A 116 -13.79 16.51 -36.92
C HIS A 116 -13.91 16.50 -35.37
N ASP A 117 -13.10 15.90 -34.50
CA ASP A 117 -11.88 15.09 -34.57
C ASP A 117 -11.56 14.71 -33.11
N GLU A 118 -11.30 13.43 -32.86
CA GLU A 118 -11.06 12.83 -31.54
C GLU A 118 -9.61 13.02 -31.05
N THR A 119 -8.95 14.14 -31.39
CA THR A 119 -7.47 14.18 -31.35
C THR A 119 -6.84 15.37 -30.61
N GLU A 120 -7.51 16.03 -29.64
CA GLU A 120 -6.89 17.16 -28.90
C GLU A 120 -6.71 16.95 -27.38
N GLU A 121 -7.07 15.79 -26.80
CA GLU A 121 -6.84 15.52 -25.37
C GLU A 121 -5.46 14.89 -25.05
N ALA A 122 -4.67 14.54 -26.06
CA ALA A 122 -3.37 13.86 -25.87
C ALA A 122 -2.16 14.83 -25.75
N GLU A 123 -2.33 16.14 -25.98
CA GLU A 123 -1.21 17.09 -26.01
C GLU A 123 -1.07 17.97 -24.75
N PHE A 124 -2.00 17.90 -23.79
CA PHE A 124 -2.03 18.80 -22.62
C PHE A 124 -1.30 18.29 -21.36
N LEU A 125 -0.46 17.25 -21.48
CA LEU A 125 0.36 16.74 -20.37
C LEU A 125 1.88 16.91 -20.56
N ASP A 126 2.32 17.82 -21.43
CA ASP A 126 3.76 18.06 -21.63
C ASP A 126 4.29 19.19 -20.72
N GLY A 127 4.53 18.85 -19.45
CA GLY A 127 5.43 19.61 -18.58
C GLY A 127 4.95 19.85 -17.16
N LEU A 128 5.10 18.87 -16.27
CA LEU A 128 4.94 19.12 -14.83
C LEU A 128 6.01 20.11 -14.35
N TYR A 129 5.60 21.25 -13.78
CA TYR A 129 6.49 22.23 -13.17
C TYR A 129 6.84 21.84 -11.73
N CYS A 130 8.12 21.93 -11.35
CA CYS A 130 8.56 21.74 -9.97
C CYS A 130 8.88 23.08 -9.28
N PRO A 131 8.06 23.53 -8.31
CA PRO A 131 8.29 24.78 -7.56
C PRO A 131 9.52 24.75 -6.63
N ALA A 132 10.08 23.58 -6.34
CA ALA A 132 11.28 23.48 -5.51
C ALA A 132 12.56 23.79 -6.31
N CYS A 133 12.50 23.62 -7.63
CA CYS A 133 13.67 23.70 -8.52
C CYS A 133 13.48 24.72 -9.65
N ASP A 134 12.30 25.35 -9.74
CA ASP A 134 11.82 26.21 -10.82
C ASP A 134 12.09 25.67 -12.23
N LYS A 135 11.80 24.37 -12.44
CA LYS A 135 12.07 23.65 -13.70
C LYS A 135 10.87 22.83 -14.17
N LEU A 136 10.68 22.78 -15.49
CA LEU A 136 9.73 21.89 -16.16
C LEU A 136 10.32 20.49 -16.32
N LEU A 137 9.58 19.48 -15.88
CA LEU A 137 9.91 18.07 -16.01
C LEU A 137 9.63 17.62 -17.45
N LYS A 138 10.66 17.13 -18.14
CA LYS A 138 10.49 16.49 -19.44
C LYS A 138 9.96 15.09 -19.23
N ALA A 139 8.73 14.82 -19.66
CA ALA A 139 8.22 13.46 -19.72
C ALA A 139 9.01 12.71 -20.80
N LYS A 140 9.66 11.61 -20.41
CA LYS A 140 10.30 10.72 -21.39
C LYS A 140 9.19 9.95 -22.07
N LYS A 141 8.90 10.27 -23.35
CA LYS A 141 8.03 9.44 -24.20
C LYS A 141 8.58 8.00 -24.18
N MET A 142 7.70 7.05 -23.83
CA MET A 142 7.98 5.62 -23.74
C MET A 142 8.39 5.05 -25.10
#